data_AF-A0A1J3DDD9-F1
#
_entry.id   AF-A0A1J3DDD9-F1
#
_cell.length_a   1.000
_cell.length_b   1.000
_cell.length_c   1.000
_cell.angle_alpha   90.00
_cell.angle_beta   90.00
_cell.angle_gamma   90.00
#
_symmetry.space_group_name_H-M   'P 1'
#
loop_
_entity.id
_entity.type
_entity.pdbx_description
1 polymer ?
#
loop_
_entity_poly.entity_id
_entity_poly.type
_entity_poly.pdbx_seq_one_letter_code
_entity_poly.pdbx_strand_id
1 'polypeptide(L)' 'KKKKKQMKRVTTKSIASPAILVAAMVFLFSLRAAAAANVTYDHRSLSISGRRQLIISAAIHYPRSVPAVSNFFFFYSL' A
#
# COMPACT_ATOMS: atom_id res chain seq x y z
N LYS A 1 29.52 3.71 58.17
CA LYS A 1 28.69 2.85 57.26
C LYS A 1 27.98 3.72 56.22
N LYS A 2 28.58 3.96 55.03
CA LYS A 2 27.89 4.62 53.90
C LYS A 2 27.52 3.55 52.87
N LYS A 3 26.26 3.08 52.88
CA LYS A 3 25.75 2.17 51.86
C LYS A 3 25.60 2.97 50.56
N LYS A 4 26.54 2.80 49.61
CA LYS A 4 26.37 3.29 48.24
C LYS A 4 25.17 2.57 47.65
N LYS A 5 24.03 3.26 47.62
CA LYS A 5 22.82 2.84 46.93
C LYS A 5 23.16 2.79 45.44
N GLN A 6 23.61 1.61 45.01
CA GLN A 6 23.87 1.29 43.61
C GLN A 6 22.57 1.54 42.83
N MET A 7 22.47 2.70 42.21
CA MET A 7 21.42 3.04 41.29
C MET A 7 21.67 2.19 40.04
N LYS A 8 21.01 1.02 39.97
CA LYS A 8 20.97 0.20 38.77
C LYS A 8 20.44 1.10 37.65
N ARG A 9 21.33 1.53 36.76
CA ARG A 9 21.01 2.23 35.52
C ARG A 9 20.01 1.33 34.79
N VAL A 10 18.73 1.70 34.84
CA VAL A 10 17.69 1.10 33.99
C VAL A 10 18.08 1.51 32.58
N THR A 11 18.83 0.65 31.91
CA THR A 11 19.04 0.74 30.48
C THR A 11 17.72 0.37 29.85
N THR A 12 16.88 1.38 29.60
CA THR A 12 15.76 1.25 28.66
C THR A 12 16.38 0.90 27.31
N LYS A 13 16.44 -0.40 26.99
CA LYS A 13 16.84 -0.88 25.66
C LYS A 13 15.97 -0.13 24.64
N SER A 14 16.63 0.68 23.83
CA SER A 14 16.01 1.50 22.78
C SER A 14 14.98 0.67 22.01
N ILE A 15 13.77 1.22 21.91
CA ILE A 15 12.48 0.50 21.76
C ILE A 15 12.17 0.13 20.30
N ALA A 16 13.07 0.30 19.34
CA ALA A 16 12.80 -0.05 17.95
C ALA A 16 13.74 -1.16 17.46
N SER A 17 13.34 -2.41 17.67
CA SER A 17 13.92 -3.51 16.88
C SER A 17 13.55 -3.30 15.39
N PRO A 18 14.45 -3.62 14.44
CA PRO A 18 14.17 -3.40 13.01
C PRO A 18 12.92 -4.15 12.53
N ALA A 19 12.60 -5.28 13.16
CA ALA A 19 11.40 -6.06 12.88
C ALA A 19 10.10 -5.29 13.15
N ILE A 20 10.03 -4.52 14.25
CA ILE A 20 8.84 -3.71 14.57
C ILE A 20 8.66 -2.59 13.55
N LEU A 21 9.77 -2.00 13.09
CA LEU A 21 9.77 -0.92 12.10
C LEU A 21 9.27 -1.44 10.74
N VAL A 22 9.74 -2.63 10.33
CA VAL A 22 9.26 -3.30 9.11
C VAL A 22 7.78 -3.69 9.23
N ALA A 23 7.36 -4.27 10.36
CA ALA A 23 5.96 -4.62 10.58
C ALA A 23 5.04 -3.40 10.55
N ALA A 24 5.46 -2.27 11.14
CA ALA A 24 4.72 -1.02 11.08
C ALA A 24 4.63 -0.47 9.65
N MET A 25 5.71 -0.53 8.87
CA MET A 25 5.71 -0.12 7.46
C MET A 25 4.73 -0.97 6.62
N VAL A 26 4.77 -2.29 6.79
CA VAL A 26 3.86 -3.22 6.10
C VAL A 26 2.41 -2.93 6.48
N PHE A 27 2.13 -2.75 7.78
CA PHE A 27 0.80 -2.45 8.28
C PHE A 27 0.23 -1.14 7.69
N LEU A 28 1.05 -0.07 7.67
CA LEU A 28 0.66 1.21 7.08
C LEU A 28 0.42 1.11 5.56
N PHE A 29 1.20 0.29 4.86
CA PHE A 29 1.01 0.05 3.42
C PHE A 29 -0.29 -0.71 3.14
N SER A 30 -0.60 -1.75 3.92
CA SER A 30 -1.84 -2.52 3.78
C SER A 30 -3.10 -1.65 3.97
N LEU A 31 -3.07 -0.71 4.92
CA LEU A 31 -4.18 0.23 5.14
C LEU A 31 -4.46 1.10 3.91
N ARG A 32 -3.41 1.52 3.17
CA ARG A 32 -3.59 2.26 1.91
C ARG A 32 -4.15 1.39 0.80
N ALA A 33 -3.68 0.15 0.68
CA ALA A 33 -4.13 -0.78 -0.36
C ALA A 33 -5.61 -1.17 -0.21
N ALA A 34 -6.12 -1.19 1.02
CA ALA A 34 -7.53 -1.49 1.31
C ALA A 34 -8.49 -0.31 1.04
N ALA A 35 -7.99 0.88 0.70
CA ALA A 35 -8.84 2.03 0.45
C ALA A 35 -9.58 1.89 -0.89
N ALA A 36 -10.90 1.70 -0.84
CA ALA A 36 -11.74 1.75 -2.02
C ALA A 36 -11.85 3.19 -2.55
N ALA A 37 -11.81 3.36 -3.87
CA ALA A 37 -12.08 4.65 -4.47
C ALA A 37 -13.58 4.95 -4.37
N ASN A 38 -13.95 6.01 -3.65
CA ASN A 38 -15.33 6.49 -3.65
C ASN A 38 -15.63 7.18 -4.99
N VAL A 39 -16.71 6.81 -5.65
CA VAL A 39 -17.13 7.39 -6.93
C VAL A 39 -18.50 8.01 -6.75
N THR A 40 -18.58 9.33 -6.87
CA THR A 40 -19.83 10.09 -6.81
C THR A 40 -19.97 10.97 -8.04
N TYR A 41 -21.19 11.42 -8.31
CA TYR A 41 -21.50 12.26 -9.47
C TYR A 41 -22.19 13.54 -9.00
N ASP A 42 -21.84 14.65 -9.63
CA ASP A 42 -22.58 15.92 -9.51
C ASP A 42 -22.97 16.43 -10.91
N HIS A 43 -23.63 17.59 -10.97
CA HIS A 43 -24.15 18.13 -12.24
C HIS A 43 -23.08 18.38 -13.33
N ARG A 44 -21.79 18.42 -12.97
CA ARG A 44 -20.70 18.80 -13.88
C ARG A 44 -19.76 17.65 -14.18
N SER A 45 -19.47 16.77 -13.22
CA SER A 45 -18.42 15.75 -13.38
C SER A 45 -18.54 14.60 -12.38
N LEU A 46 -17.93 13.46 -12.75
CA LEU A 46 -17.62 12.40 -11.79
C LEU A 46 -16.49 12.85 -10.84
N SER A 47 -16.65 12.55 -9.57
CA SER A 47 -15.62 12.74 -8.55
C SER A 47 -15.15 11.41 -8.01
N ILE A 48 -13.86 11.13 -8.18
CA ILE A 48 -13.21 9.89 -7.74
C ILE A 48 -12.27 10.23 -6.59
N SER A 49 -12.42 9.56 -5.46
CA SER A 49 -11.64 9.80 -4.24
C SER A 49 -11.68 11.26 -3.77
N GLY A 50 -12.85 11.91 -3.88
CA GLY A 50 -13.07 13.29 -3.46
C GLY A 50 -12.55 14.37 -4.42
N ARG A 51 -12.02 14.00 -5.59
CA ARG A 51 -11.53 14.95 -6.60
C ARG A 51 -12.37 14.86 -7.87
N ARG A 52 -12.80 16.02 -8.41
CA ARG A 52 -13.49 16.11 -9.71
C ARG A 52 -12.52 15.73 -10.83
N GLN A 53 -12.93 14.81 -11.70
CA GLN A 53 -12.10 14.35 -12.81
C GLN A 53 -12.83 14.54 -14.14
N LEU A 54 -12.09 14.99 -15.15
CA LEU A 54 -12.53 14.92 -16.54
C LEU A 54 -12.05 13.58 -17.11
N ILE A 55 -12.99 12.68 -17.37
CA ILE A 55 -12.69 11.32 -17.82
C ILE A 55 -12.80 11.28 -19.35
N ILE A 56 -11.71 10.90 -20.01
CA ILE A 56 -11.69 10.57 -21.43
C ILE A 56 -11.70 9.04 -21.52
N SER A 57 -12.72 8.47 -22.16
CA SER A 57 -12.91 7.02 -22.26
C SER A 57 -12.94 6.56 -23.72
N ALA A 58 -12.62 5.29 -23.93
CA ALA A 58 -12.71 4.62 -25.22
C ALA A 58 -13.52 3.33 -25.08
N ALA A 59 -14.16 2.90 -26.17
CA ALA A 59 -14.93 1.67 -26.19
C ALA A 59 -14.09 0.53 -26.76
N ILE A 60 -13.93 -0.55 -26.00
CA ILE A 60 -13.33 -1.81 -26.45
C ILE A 60 -14.38 -2.89 -26.32
N HIS A 61 -14.75 -3.53 -27.44
CA HIS A 61 -15.72 -4.61 -27.46
C HIS A 61 -15.01 -5.95 -27.23
N TYR A 62 -15.07 -6.46 -25.99
CA TYR A 62 -14.33 -7.64 -25.54
C TYR A 62 -14.47 -8.89 -26.44
N PRO A 63 -15.64 -9.21 -27.03
CA PRO A 63 -15.76 -10.34 -27.96
C PRO A 63 -14.98 -10.19 -29.27
N ARG A 64 -14.59 -8.98 -29.64
CA ARG A 64 -13.81 -8.68 -30.86
C ARG A 64 -12.31 -8.51 -30.60
N SER A 65 -11.87 -8.70 -29.36
CA SER A 65 -10.46 -8.63 -28.98
C SER A 65 -9.97 -10.00 -28.57
N VAL A 66 -8.78 -10.38 -29.05
CA VAL A 66 -8.14 -11.62 -28.60
C VAL A 66 -7.52 -11.36 -27.22
N PRO A 67 -7.78 -12.20 -26.21
CA PRO A 67 -7.12 -12.09 -24.91
C PRO A 67 -5.60 -12.16 -25.10
N ALA A 68 -4.88 -11.13 -24.65
CA ALA A 68 -3.42 -11.15 -24.65
C ALA A 68 -2.94 -12.08 -23.53
N VAL A 69 -2.53 -13.30 -23.89
CA VAL A 69 -1.78 -14.20 -22.99
C VAL A 69 -0.28 -14.01 -23.24
N SER A 70 0.35 -13.17 -22.43
CA SER A 70 1.80 -12.99 -22.42
C SER A 70 2.45 -14.22 -21.79
N ASN A 71 2.80 -15.21 -22.62
CA ASN A 71 3.52 -16.39 -22.18
C ASN A 71 5.03 -16.08 -22.14
N PHE A 72 5.43 -15.12 -21.31
CA PHE A 72 6.83 -14.65 -21.20
C PHE A 72 7.80 -15.73 -20.67
N PHE A 73 7.28 -16.83 -20.12
CA PHE A 73 8.08 -17.88 -19.46
C PHE A 73 8.40 -19.11 -20.32
N PHE A 74 7.83 -19.27 -21.52
CA PHE A 74 7.98 -20.54 -22.27
C PHE A 74 9.22 -20.64 -23.17
N PHE A 75 9.99 -19.57 -23.35
CA PHE A 75 11.15 -19.57 -24.26
C PHE A 75 12.54 -19.61 -23.57
N TYR A 76 12.62 -19.50 -22.24
CA TYR A 76 13.91 -19.44 -21.52
C TYR A 76 14.41 -20.79 -20.95
N SER A 77 13.86 -21.92 -21.38
CA SER A 77 14.33 -23.25 -20.98
C SER A 77 14.49 -24.16 -22.22
N LEU A 78 15.47 -23.83 -23.06
CA LEU A 78 16.09 -24.78 -24.00
C LEU A 78 17.61 -24.66 -23.90
#